data_AF-A0A843WA15-F1
#
_entry.id   AF-A0A843WA15-F1
#
_cell.length_a   1.000
_cell.length_b   1.000
_cell.length_c   1.000
_cell.angle_alpha   90.00
_cell.angle_beta   90.00
_cell.angle_gamma   90.00
#
_symmetry.space_group_name_H-M   'P 1'
#
loop_
_entity.id
_entity.type
_entity.pdbx_description
1 polymer ?
#
loop_
_entity_poly.entity_id
_entity_poly.type
_entity_poly.pdbx_seq_one_letter_code
_entity_poly.pdbx_strand_id
1 'polypeptide(L)'
;MATVTASTIISRSAHGGVSDVEPRASGSRKAACLRNQGTTCHGLRSLNKVDFATGKVRSTKALRTGTPAGKARSSGVVVCEKSLVPVEAVPCEDPMNIIFVSTEVAPWSKTGGLGDVVGGLPPALAALGHRVMTVSPRYDQYKDAWDTGVLLEIKVADTVYTVRFFHCYKKGVDRVFIDHPLFLAKVWGKTGGKLYGPVAGEDYTDNQIRFSLLCLAALEAPRILSLNNNKSFSGPYGEDSVFVCNDWHTGVLPCYLKSMYKPHGLYKNARVAFCIHNIAYQGRFAFSDFSFLNLPDTFKSSFDFIDGYECSNSAMTR
;
A
#
# COMPACT_ATOMS: atom_id res chain seq x y z
N MET A 1 -36.16 1.45 -22.91
CA MET A 1 -36.67 0.23 -22.25
C MET A 1 -35.53 -0.78 -22.24
N ALA A 2 -34.70 -0.76 -21.21
CA ALA A 2 -33.56 -1.66 -21.07
C ALA A 2 -33.57 -2.22 -19.64
N THR A 3 -33.60 -3.54 -19.57
CA THR A 3 -33.89 -4.36 -18.39
C THR A 3 -32.67 -4.46 -17.48
N VAL A 4 -32.85 -4.16 -16.19
CA VAL A 4 -31.88 -4.36 -15.12
C VAL A 4 -32.12 -5.73 -14.50
N THR A 5 -31.14 -6.62 -14.54
CA THR A 5 -31.16 -7.90 -13.80
C THR A 5 -30.34 -7.77 -12.52
N ALA A 6 -31.05 -7.66 -11.39
CA ALA A 6 -30.49 -7.81 -10.06
C ALA A 6 -30.55 -9.27 -9.64
N SER A 7 -29.48 -9.80 -9.04
CA SER A 7 -29.44 -11.15 -8.46
C SER A 7 -29.40 -11.03 -6.94
N THR A 8 -30.48 -11.46 -6.29
CA THR A 8 -30.61 -11.61 -4.83
C THR A 8 -30.17 -13.01 -4.41
N ILE A 9 -29.23 -13.09 -3.47
CA ILE A 9 -28.88 -14.35 -2.78
C ILE A 9 -29.76 -14.44 -1.53
N ILE A 10 -30.67 -15.41 -1.52
CA ILE A 10 -31.54 -15.74 -0.38
C ILE A 10 -30.85 -16.80 0.47
N SER A 11 -30.56 -16.47 1.73
CA SER A 11 -30.16 -17.40 2.78
C SER A 11 -31.38 -18.22 3.23
N ARG A 12 -31.26 -19.56 3.26
CA ARG A 12 -32.26 -20.46 3.85
C ARG A 12 -31.72 -21.05 5.15
N SER A 13 -32.20 -20.55 6.28
CA SER A 13 -32.21 -21.26 7.55
C SER A 13 -33.45 -22.16 7.62
N ALA A 14 -33.27 -23.43 7.98
CA ALA A 14 -34.38 -24.30 8.36
C ALA A 14 -34.26 -24.67 9.85
N HIS A 15 -35.29 -24.31 10.61
CA HIS A 15 -35.51 -24.74 11.99
C HIS A 15 -36.01 -26.19 12.04
N GLY A 16 -35.52 -26.93 13.03
CA GLY A 16 -36.17 -28.11 13.57
C GLY A 16 -36.00 -28.07 15.09
N GLY A 17 -37.08 -27.81 15.83
CA GLY A 17 -37.10 -27.90 17.28
C GLY A 17 -37.53 -29.29 17.75
N VAL A 18 -37.18 -29.66 18.99
CA VAL A 18 -37.99 -30.41 19.96
C VAL A 18 -37.28 -30.41 21.33
N SER A 19 -38.04 -29.91 22.31
CA SER A 19 -38.05 -29.97 23.78
C SER A 19 -36.90 -30.54 24.64
N ASP A 20 -36.62 -29.76 25.71
CA ASP A 20 -35.89 -30.08 26.95
C ASP A 20 -36.41 -31.28 27.75
N VAL A 21 -35.49 -32.09 28.31
CA VAL A 21 -35.58 -32.73 29.64
C VAL A 21 -34.16 -32.96 30.20
N GLU A 22 -33.86 -32.40 31.37
CA GLU A 22 -32.67 -32.70 32.19
C GLU A 22 -32.94 -33.95 33.07
N PRO A 23 -31.92 -34.76 33.47
CA PRO A 23 -31.40 -34.56 34.83
C PRO A 23 -29.90 -34.87 35.07
N ARG A 24 -29.40 -34.25 36.15
CA ARG A 24 -28.11 -34.35 36.85
C ARG A 24 -27.51 -35.77 37.04
N ALA A 25 -26.17 -35.88 36.99
CA ALA A 25 -25.32 -36.44 38.06
C ALA A 25 -23.79 -36.34 37.79
N SER A 26 -23.09 -35.72 38.76
CA SER A 26 -21.70 -35.90 39.26
C SER A 26 -20.54 -36.43 38.40
N GLY A 27 -19.36 -35.76 38.48
CA GLY A 27 -18.09 -36.50 38.37
C GLY A 27 -16.78 -35.76 38.04
N SER A 28 -16.15 -35.15 39.06
CA SER A 28 -14.70 -34.89 39.19
C SER A 28 -14.03 -33.75 38.39
N ARG A 29 -13.44 -32.83 39.17
CA ARG A 29 -12.43 -31.86 38.77
C ARG A 29 -11.08 -32.56 38.55
N LYS A 30 -10.42 -32.29 37.43
CA LYS A 30 -8.94 -32.28 37.35
C LYS A 30 -8.49 -31.09 36.50
N ALA A 31 -7.93 -30.10 37.20
CA ALA A 31 -7.11 -29.06 36.59
C ALA A 31 -5.80 -29.70 36.11
N ALA A 32 -5.50 -29.57 34.83
CA ALA A 32 -4.21 -29.92 34.27
C ALA A 32 -3.59 -28.67 33.64
N CYS A 33 -2.58 -28.15 34.34
CA CYS A 33 -1.62 -27.16 33.89
C CYS A 33 -0.88 -27.71 32.67
N LEU A 34 -1.00 -27.05 31.51
CA LEU A 34 -0.13 -27.27 30.35
C LEU A 34 0.86 -26.10 30.27
N ARG A 35 1.97 -26.23 31.00
CA ARG A 35 3.24 -25.59 30.64
C ARG A 35 3.92 -26.46 29.58
N ASN A 36 4.60 -25.80 28.65
CA ASN A 36 5.46 -26.32 27.57
C ASN A 36 4.77 -26.96 26.35
N GLN A 37 4.33 -26.11 25.42
CA GLN A 37 4.55 -26.38 24.00
C GLN A 37 5.18 -25.13 23.37
N GLY A 38 6.37 -25.30 22.81
CA GLY A 38 7.11 -24.24 22.13
C GLY A 38 6.44 -23.87 20.82
N THR A 39 6.04 -22.61 20.68
CA THR A 39 5.54 -22.03 19.44
C THR A 39 6.67 -21.89 18.43
N THR A 40 6.67 -22.69 17.37
CA THR A 40 7.55 -22.49 16.21
C THR A 40 6.89 -21.50 15.25
N CYS A 41 7.20 -20.21 15.41
CA CYS A 41 6.85 -19.16 14.47
C CYS A 41 8.13 -18.56 13.87
N HIS A 42 8.10 -18.23 12.58
CA HIS A 42 9.15 -17.47 11.90
C HIS A 42 8.46 -16.31 11.15
N GLY A 43 8.06 -15.27 11.88
CA GLY A 43 7.25 -14.17 11.34
C GLY A 43 5.82 -14.58 10.96
N LEU A 44 5.04 -13.62 10.44
CA LEU A 44 3.59 -13.69 10.14
C LEU A 44 3.19 -14.60 8.96
N ARG A 45 3.87 -15.73 8.75
CA ARG A 45 3.54 -16.68 7.68
C ARG A 45 3.19 -18.05 8.27
N SER A 46 2.10 -18.66 7.81
CA SER A 46 1.86 -20.09 8.04
C SER A 46 2.57 -20.90 6.95
N LEU A 47 3.20 -22.01 7.33
CA LEU A 47 3.86 -22.94 6.41
C LEU A 47 2.83 -23.92 5.85
N ASN A 48 2.90 -24.24 4.56
CA ASN A 48 2.06 -25.26 3.92
C ASN A 48 2.87 -26.55 3.70
N LYS A 49 2.16 -27.66 3.42
CA LYS A 49 2.70 -29.04 3.34
C LYS A 49 3.91 -29.24 2.40
N VAL A 50 4.22 -28.29 1.53
CA VAL A 50 5.37 -28.32 0.62
C VAL A 50 6.70 -28.09 1.38
N ASP A 51 6.68 -27.33 2.47
CA ASP A 51 7.87 -27.01 3.29
C ASP A 51 8.33 -28.18 4.17
N PHE A 52 7.46 -29.18 4.39
CA PHE A 52 7.81 -30.39 5.14
C PHE A 52 8.66 -31.38 4.33
N ALA A 53 8.60 -31.31 2.99
CA ALA A 53 9.24 -32.29 2.11
C ALA A 53 10.73 -32.01 1.87
N THR A 54 11.19 -30.77 2.06
CA THR A 54 12.58 -30.35 1.84
C THR A 54 13.48 -30.51 3.08
N GLY A 55 12.92 -30.89 4.24
CA GLY A 55 13.65 -31.04 5.51
C GLY A 55 14.31 -32.40 5.77
N LYS A 56 14.25 -33.36 4.85
CA LYS A 56 14.86 -34.70 5.03
C LYS A 56 16.07 -34.89 4.12
N VAL A 57 17.22 -34.35 4.52
CA VAL A 57 18.53 -34.78 4.00
C VAL A 57 19.35 -35.42 5.11
N ARG A 58 19.44 -36.76 5.01
CA ARG A 58 20.44 -37.74 5.48
C ARG A 58 21.37 -37.36 6.65
N SER A 59 21.14 -38.02 7.79
CA SER A 59 22.17 -38.30 8.80
C SER A 59 22.86 -39.63 8.48
N THR A 60 24.17 -39.59 8.23
CA THR A 60 25.04 -40.78 8.19
C THR A 60 26.03 -40.73 9.35
N LYS A 61 26.07 -41.84 10.10
CA LYS A 61 26.86 -42.09 11.32
C LYS A 61 28.37 -41.86 11.15
N ALA A 62 29.02 -41.39 12.22
CA ALA A 62 30.41 -41.73 12.52
C ALA A 62 30.54 -42.19 13.99
N LEU A 63 31.16 -43.35 14.15
CA LEU A 63 31.44 -44.10 15.37
C LEU A 63 32.58 -43.43 16.16
N ARG A 64 32.50 -43.36 17.50
CA ARG A 64 33.62 -42.97 18.36
C ARG A 64 33.82 -43.96 19.50
N THR A 65 35.04 -44.50 19.60
CA THR A 65 35.60 -45.25 20.72
C THR A 65 36.53 -44.35 21.55
N GLY A 66 36.53 -44.51 22.88
CA GLY A 66 37.69 -44.30 23.77
C GLY A 66 38.13 -42.88 24.19
N THR A 67 38.01 -42.58 25.48
CA THR A 67 38.44 -41.44 26.34
C THR A 67 39.98 -41.32 26.59
N PRO A 68 40.51 -40.38 27.44
CA PRO A 68 40.27 -38.93 27.62
C PRO A 68 41.59 -38.10 27.81
N ALA A 69 41.56 -36.76 27.64
CA ALA A 69 42.34 -35.78 28.44
C ALA A 69 42.28 -34.34 27.88
N GLY A 70 42.25 -33.34 28.78
CA GLY A 70 42.92 -32.04 28.55
C GLY A 70 42.07 -30.82 28.17
N LYS A 71 41.78 -29.99 29.19
CA LYS A 71 41.35 -28.57 29.22
C LYS A 71 41.55 -27.71 27.96
N ALA A 72 40.49 -27.00 27.55
CA ALA A 72 40.43 -25.51 27.44
C ALA A 72 39.04 -25.08 26.92
N ARG A 73 38.33 -24.22 27.67
CA ARG A 73 37.09 -23.58 27.22
C ARG A 73 37.44 -22.31 26.45
N SER A 74 37.23 -22.32 25.13
CA SER A 74 37.08 -21.10 24.33
C SER A 74 35.64 -21.02 23.82
N SER A 75 34.94 -19.96 24.17
CA SER A 75 33.57 -19.64 23.74
C SER A 75 33.56 -19.35 22.23
N GLY A 76 33.44 -20.40 21.41
CA GLY A 76 33.26 -20.26 19.96
C GLY A 76 31.84 -19.78 19.66
N VAL A 77 31.71 -18.53 19.22
CA VAL A 77 30.49 -18.04 18.56
C VAL A 77 30.35 -18.80 17.25
N VAL A 78 29.32 -19.65 17.15
CA VAL A 78 28.93 -20.27 15.88
C VAL A 78 28.29 -19.18 15.04
N VAL A 79 29.07 -18.52 14.18
CA VAL A 79 28.54 -17.69 13.10
C VAL A 79 27.93 -18.65 12.09
N CYS A 80 26.61 -18.77 12.10
CA CYS A 80 25.87 -19.45 11.06
C CYS A 80 25.85 -18.51 9.84
N GLU A 81 26.87 -18.61 9.01
CA GLU A 81 26.94 -17.91 7.73
C GLU A 81 25.89 -18.53 6.81
N LYS A 82 24.66 -18.01 6.89
CA LYS A 82 23.66 -18.26 5.86
C LYS A 82 24.15 -17.55 4.60
N SER A 83 24.86 -18.29 3.75
CA SER A 83 25.04 -17.92 2.35
C SER A 83 23.66 -17.82 1.71
N LEU A 84 23.08 -16.62 1.76
CA LEU A 84 21.94 -16.24 0.95
C LEU A 84 22.50 -16.03 -0.45
N VAL A 85 22.58 -17.12 -1.21
CA VAL A 85 22.77 -17.03 -2.66
C VAL A 85 21.62 -16.13 -3.17
N PRO A 86 21.90 -14.99 -3.82
CA PRO A 86 20.85 -14.20 -4.42
C PRO A 86 20.16 -15.10 -5.43
N VAL A 87 18.86 -15.36 -5.26
CA VAL A 87 18.07 -15.92 -6.35
C VAL A 87 18.14 -14.85 -7.43
N GLU A 88 18.93 -15.08 -8.47
CA GLU A 88 18.94 -14.21 -9.64
C GLU A 88 17.51 -14.19 -10.18
N ALA A 89 16.86 -13.04 -10.01
CA ALA A 89 15.50 -12.84 -10.47
C ALA A 89 15.50 -13.04 -11.98
N VAL A 90 14.83 -14.09 -12.44
CA VAL A 90 14.59 -14.28 -13.87
C VAL A 90 13.75 -13.09 -14.32
N PRO A 91 14.25 -12.25 -15.25
CA PRO A 91 13.50 -11.11 -15.73
C PRO A 91 12.20 -11.59 -16.37
N CYS A 92 11.08 -10.91 -16.06
CA CYS A 92 9.80 -11.19 -16.68
C CYS A 92 9.91 -11.04 -18.22
N GLU A 93 9.36 -11.99 -18.97
CA GLU A 93 9.37 -11.95 -20.45
C GLU A 93 8.55 -10.76 -20.99
N ASP A 94 7.54 -10.29 -20.24
CA ASP A 94 6.68 -9.15 -20.60
C ASP A 94 6.71 -8.05 -19.51
N PRO A 95 7.59 -7.04 -19.63
CA PRO A 95 7.69 -5.98 -18.64
C PRO A 95 6.47 -5.04 -18.66
N MET A 96 5.86 -4.82 -17.49
CA MET A 96 4.75 -3.89 -17.32
C MET A 96 5.24 -2.53 -16.77
N ASN A 97 4.49 -1.47 -17.08
CA ASN A 97 4.61 -0.17 -16.43
C ASN A 97 3.72 -0.13 -15.17
N ILE A 98 4.34 -0.05 -14.00
CA ILE A 98 3.63 -0.08 -12.71
C ILE A 98 3.88 1.24 -11.97
N ILE A 99 2.82 1.99 -11.68
CA ILE A 99 2.89 3.27 -10.98
C ILE A 99 2.20 3.13 -9.62
N PHE A 100 3.00 3.15 -8.55
CA PHE A 100 2.48 3.24 -7.20
C PHE A 100 2.15 4.69 -6.86
N VAL A 101 0.95 4.94 -6.35
CA VAL A 101 0.55 6.26 -5.86
C VAL A 101 0.28 6.13 -4.37
N SER A 102 0.93 6.97 -3.56
CA SER A 102 0.81 6.94 -2.11
C SER A 102 1.16 8.29 -1.49
N THR A 103 0.69 8.52 -0.27
CA THR A 103 1.10 9.67 0.54
C THR A 103 2.43 9.45 1.25
N GLU A 104 2.86 8.20 1.42
CA GLU A 104 4.11 7.85 2.11
C GLU A 104 5.03 7.01 1.22
N VAL A 105 6.32 7.30 1.29
CA VAL A 105 7.40 6.52 0.67
C VAL A 105 8.64 6.59 1.56
N ALA A 106 9.05 5.47 2.16
CA ALA A 106 10.30 5.41 2.92
C ALA A 106 11.53 5.54 1.99
N PRO A 107 12.58 6.26 2.39
CA PRO A 107 12.79 6.91 3.70
C PRO A 107 12.34 8.38 3.80
N TRP A 108 11.63 8.91 2.79
CA TRP A 108 11.32 10.35 2.68
C TRP A 108 10.12 10.79 3.54
N SER A 109 9.02 10.07 3.45
CA SER A 109 7.80 10.33 4.21
C SER A 109 7.26 9.02 4.77
N LYS A 110 7.11 8.96 6.09
CA LYS A 110 6.65 7.76 6.79
C LYS A 110 6.01 8.11 8.13
N THR A 111 4.82 7.58 8.37
CA THR A 111 4.14 7.58 9.67
C THR A 111 3.92 6.15 10.17
N GLY A 112 3.73 5.20 9.25
CA GLY A 112 3.43 3.80 9.59
C GLY A 112 3.91 2.80 8.54
N GLY A 113 3.19 1.67 8.43
CA GLY A 113 3.54 0.57 7.54
C GLY A 113 3.38 0.88 6.05
N LEU A 114 2.52 1.83 5.69
CA LEU A 114 2.30 2.24 4.30
C LEU A 114 3.62 2.67 3.63
N GLY A 115 4.39 3.55 4.28
CA GLY A 115 5.68 4.01 3.77
C GLY A 115 6.71 2.89 3.58
N ASP A 116 6.69 1.86 4.42
CA ASP A 116 7.57 0.69 4.28
C ASP A 116 7.20 -0.18 3.08
N VAL A 117 5.89 -0.41 2.86
CA VAL A 117 5.41 -1.19 1.71
C VAL A 117 5.81 -0.50 0.42
N VAL A 118 5.54 0.80 0.27
CA VAL A 118 5.91 1.55 -0.94
C VAL A 118 7.43 1.81 -1.02
N GLY A 119 8.14 1.76 0.11
CA GLY A 119 9.60 1.75 0.15
C GLY A 119 10.20 0.46 -0.42
N GLY A 120 9.63 -0.69 -0.08
CA GLY A 120 10.21 -2.02 -0.31
C GLY A 120 9.66 -2.83 -1.48
N LEU A 121 8.34 -2.77 -1.75
CA LEU A 121 7.70 -3.54 -2.83
C LEU A 121 8.09 -3.05 -4.23
N PRO A 122 8.12 -1.74 -4.53
CA PRO A 122 8.47 -1.25 -5.87
C PRO A 122 9.88 -1.67 -6.33
N PRO A 123 10.94 -1.61 -5.48
CA PRO A 123 12.25 -2.15 -5.85
C PRO A 123 12.24 -3.65 -6.14
N ALA A 124 11.43 -4.44 -5.43
CA ALA A 124 11.32 -5.87 -5.68
C ALA A 124 10.68 -6.15 -7.06
N LEU A 125 9.66 -5.40 -7.45
CA LEU A 125 9.06 -5.50 -8.79
C LEU A 125 10.00 -5.00 -9.89
N ALA A 126 10.77 -3.95 -9.63
CA ALA A 126 11.80 -3.49 -10.56
C ALA A 126 12.90 -4.55 -10.77
N ALA A 127 13.28 -5.27 -9.71
CA ALA A 127 14.23 -6.38 -9.81
C ALA A 127 13.70 -7.57 -10.63
N LEU A 128 12.37 -7.73 -10.73
CA LEU A 128 11.72 -8.71 -11.62
C LEU A 128 11.65 -8.24 -13.09
N GLY A 129 12.18 -7.06 -13.42
CA GLY A 129 12.27 -6.54 -14.78
C GLY A 129 11.15 -5.57 -15.19
N HIS A 130 10.20 -5.27 -14.30
CA HIS A 130 9.15 -4.29 -14.59
C HIS A 130 9.66 -2.85 -14.53
N ARG A 131 9.01 -1.94 -15.26
CA ARG A 131 9.28 -0.50 -15.16
C ARG A 131 8.42 0.08 -14.06
N VAL A 132 9.03 0.58 -12.99
CA VAL A 132 8.30 0.94 -11.76
C VAL A 132 8.54 2.39 -11.36
N MET A 133 7.43 3.12 -11.20
CA MET A 133 7.38 4.49 -10.67
C MET A 133 6.68 4.50 -9.32
N THR A 134 7.10 5.38 -8.42
CA THR A 134 6.28 5.77 -7.27
C THR A 134 6.05 7.27 -7.27
N VAL A 135 4.79 7.69 -7.13
CA VAL A 135 4.38 9.09 -7.04
C VAL A 135 3.88 9.39 -5.65
N SER A 136 4.46 10.39 -5.00
CA SER A 136 4.06 10.84 -3.66
C SER A 136 4.24 12.35 -3.49
N PRO A 137 3.60 12.99 -2.50
CA PRO A 137 3.83 14.41 -2.27
C PRO A 137 5.23 14.72 -1.73
N ARG A 138 5.75 15.89 -2.09
CA ARG A 138 6.99 16.44 -1.54
C ARG A 138 6.68 17.24 -0.27
N TYR A 139 6.84 16.61 0.88
CA TYR A 139 6.59 17.27 2.17
C TYR A 139 7.79 18.04 2.71
N ASP A 140 9.00 17.69 2.27
CA ASP A 140 10.24 18.33 2.70
C ASP A 140 11.22 18.45 1.50
N GLN A 141 12.28 19.23 1.68
CA GLN A 141 13.31 19.44 0.67
C GLN A 141 14.30 18.26 0.66
N TYR A 142 13.86 17.15 0.06
CA TYR A 142 14.66 15.93 -0.03
C TYR A 142 15.97 16.17 -0.78
N LYS A 143 17.11 15.86 -0.14
CA LYS A 143 18.47 16.15 -0.66
C LYS A 143 18.81 15.45 -1.98
N ASP A 144 18.16 14.32 -2.23
CA ASP A 144 18.44 13.38 -3.30
C ASP A 144 17.41 13.43 -4.43
N ALA A 145 16.45 14.35 -4.34
CA ALA A 145 15.48 14.61 -5.39
C ALA A 145 15.84 15.92 -6.11
N TRP A 146 15.93 15.86 -7.44
CA TRP A 146 16.18 17.03 -8.29
C TRP A 146 14.90 17.49 -8.97
N ASP A 147 14.82 18.79 -9.29
CA ASP A 147 13.71 19.35 -10.05
C ASP A 147 13.80 18.87 -11.51
N THR A 148 12.70 18.36 -12.07
CA THR A 148 12.63 17.96 -13.48
C THR A 148 12.46 19.14 -14.43
N GLY A 149 12.12 20.33 -13.91
CA GLY A 149 11.77 21.51 -14.70
C GLY A 149 10.37 21.44 -15.33
N VAL A 150 9.63 20.34 -15.11
CA VAL A 150 8.27 20.17 -15.63
C VAL A 150 7.27 20.81 -14.69
N LEU A 151 6.50 21.75 -15.23
CA LEU A 151 5.38 22.42 -14.58
C LEU A 151 4.06 21.87 -15.14
N LEU A 152 3.07 21.72 -14.28
CA LEU A 152 1.73 21.29 -14.67
C LEU A 152 0.69 22.13 -13.94
N GLU A 153 -0.26 22.66 -14.68
CA GLU A 153 -1.42 23.35 -14.13
C GLU A 153 -2.59 22.39 -13.99
N ILE A 154 -3.12 22.26 -12.77
CA ILE A 154 -4.22 21.38 -12.44
C ILE A 154 -5.35 22.21 -11.86
N LYS A 155 -6.53 22.14 -12.47
CA LYS A 155 -7.74 22.74 -11.92
C LYS A 155 -8.38 21.82 -10.87
N VAL A 156 -8.48 22.28 -9.63
CA VAL A 156 -9.21 21.61 -8.53
C VAL A 156 -10.21 22.61 -7.96
N ALA A 157 -11.50 22.26 -7.96
CA ALA A 157 -12.60 23.21 -7.78
C ALA A 157 -12.47 24.41 -8.76
N ASP A 158 -12.61 25.62 -8.23
CA ASP A 158 -12.49 26.88 -8.96
C ASP A 158 -11.06 27.44 -9.01
N THR A 159 -10.08 26.71 -8.46
CA THR A 159 -8.69 27.17 -8.37
C THR A 159 -7.78 26.35 -9.29
N VAL A 160 -6.85 27.03 -9.96
CA VAL A 160 -5.77 26.39 -10.72
C VAL A 160 -4.52 26.33 -9.83
N TYR A 161 -3.98 25.14 -9.69
CA TYR A 161 -2.80 24.85 -8.90
C TYR A 161 -1.64 24.47 -9.84
N THR A 162 -0.52 25.17 -9.72
CA THR A 162 0.69 24.86 -10.49
C THR A 162 1.58 23.94 -9.67
N VAL A 163 1.76 22.70 -10.12
CA VAL A 163 2.62 21.70 -9.47
C VAL A 163 3.93 21.53 -10.24
N ARG A 164 4.98 21.19 -9.51
CA ARG A 164 6.27 20.77 -10.07
C ARG A 164 6.53 19.30 -9.76
N PHE A 165 7.32 18.67 -10.61
CA PHE A 165 7.76 17.29 -10.40
C PHE A 165 9.24 17.27 -10.02
N PHE A 166 9.53 16.67 -8.87
CA PHE A 166 10.88 16.32 -8.46
C PHE A 166 11.09 14.83 -8.71
N HIS A 167 12.31 14.43 -9.05
CA HIS A 167 12.63 13.06 -9.38
C HIS A 167 13.87 12.57 -8.63
N CYS A 168 13.86 11.29 -8.29
CA CYS A 168 14.98 10.56 -7.72
C CYS A 168 14.97 9.12 -8.26
N TYR A 169 16.05 8.67 -8.88
CA TYR A 169 16.18 7.28 -9.31
C TYR A 169 16.96 6.45 -8.30
N LYS A 170 16.32 5.45 -7.68
CA LYS A 170 16.95 4.58 -6.67
C LYS A 170 16.45 3.15 -6.73
N LYS A 171 17.38 2.20 -6.64
CA LYS A 171 17.11 0.74 -6.61
C LYS A 171 16.20 0.28 -7.77
N GLY A 172 16.44 0.78 -8.98
CA GLY A 172 15.66 0.43 -10.16
C GLY A 172 14.31 1.15 -10.30
N VAL A 173 13.95 2.02 -9.35
CA VAL A 173 12.63 2.67 -9.29
C VAL A 173 12.75 4.17 -9.52
N ASP A 174 11.85 4.69 -10.36
CA ASP A 174 11.64 6.13 -10.53
C ASP A 174 10.78 6.67 -9.38
N ARG A 175 11.38 7.43 -8.47
CA ARG A 175 10.66 8.09 -7.36
C ARG A 175 10.32 9.52 -7.79
N VAL A 176 9.05 9.79 -7.98
CA VAL A 176 8.52 11.10 -8.36
C VAL A 176 7.84 11.74 -7.16
N PHE A 177 8.19 13.00 -6.89
CA PHE A 177 7.63 13.79 -5.82
C PHE A 177 6.88 15.01 -6.39
N ILE A 178 5.63 15.18 -5.98
CA ILE A 178 4.80 16.32 -6.38
C ILE A 178 5.06 17.47 -5.43
N ASP A 179 5.64 18.54 -5.96
CA ASP A 179 5.97 19.75 -5.23
C ASP A 179 4.87 20.80 -5.40
N HIS A 180 4.33 21.23 -4.26
CA HIS A 180 3.34 22.28 -4.15
C HIS A 180 3.35 22.86 -2.72
N PRO A 181 3.07 24.16 -2.51
CA PRO A 181 3.02 24.76 -1.18
C PRO A 181 2.09 24.05 -0.18
N LEU A 182 0.97 23.50 -0.65
CA LEU A 182 0.04 22.71 0.20
C LEU A 182 0.66 21.46 0.83
N PHE A 183 1.79 20.99 0.29
CA PHE A 183 2.55 19.88 0.89
C PHE A 183 3.77 20.39 1.65
N LEU A 184 4.62 21.17 0.98
CA LEU A 184 5.93 21.57 1.50
C LEU A 184 5.83 22.56 2.67
N ALA A 185 4.92 23.53 2.62
CA ALA A 185 4.85 24.60 3.63
C ALA A 185 4.18 24.15 4.95
N LYS A 186 3.52 22.99 4.97
CA LYS A 186 2.81 22.48 6.16
C LYS A 186 3.74 21.80 7.15
N VAL A 187 4.89 21.31 6.68
CA VAL A 187 5.82 20.53 7.49
C VAL A 187 7.19 21.21 7.45
N TRP A 188 7.39 22.23 8.29
CA TRP A 188 8.72 22.80 8.50
C TRP A 188 9.52 21.98 9.51
N GLY A 189 10.71 21.52 9.10
CA GLY A 189 11.56 20.60 9.85
C GLY A 189 11.34 19.14 9.43
N LYS A 190 12.40 18.31 9.55
CA LYS A 190 12.41 16.89 9.12
C LYS A 190 11.07 16.24 9.40
N THR A 191 10.36 15.85 8.33
CA THR A 191 9.00 15.28 8.26
C THR A 191 8.56 14.49 9.51
N GLY A 192 8.21 15.20 10.58
CA GLY A 192 7.93 14.61 11.88
C GLY A 192 6.45 14.34 12.00
N GLY A 193 5.96 13.21 11.47
CA GLY A 193 4.60 12.68 11.68
C GLY A 193 3.41 13.51 11.16
N LYS A 194 3.57 14.80 10.85
CA LYS A 194 2.51 15.76 10.54
C LYS A 194 2.07 15.78 9.07
N LEU A 195 2.04 14.61 8.43
CA LEU A 195 1.67 14.51 7.00
C LEU A 195 0.20 14.87 6.76
N TYR A 196 -0.66 14.37 7.65
CA TYR A 196 -2.11 14.42 7.53
C TYR A 196 -2.75 15.52 8.37
N GLY A 197 -2.04 16.01 9.38
CA GLY A 197 -2.57 16.98 10.32
C GLY A 197 -1.52 17.59 11.25
N PRO A 198 -1.85 18.66 11.98
CA PRO A 198 -0.93 19.33 12.89
C PRO A 198 -0.59 18.48 14.12
N VAL A 199 -1.54 17.65 14.57
CA VAL A 199 -1.44 16.72 15.69
C VAL A 199 -2.14 15.40 15.34
N ALA A 200 -1.79 14.32 16.04
CA ALA A 200 -2.44 13.03 15.81
C ALA A 200 -3.94 13.09 16.18
N GLY A 201 -4.81 12.65 15.26
CA GLY A 201 -6.26 12.66 15.45
C GLY A 201 -6.96 13.95 15.01
N GLU A 202 -6.22 14.96 14.56
CA GLU A 202 -6.77 16.17 13.93
C GLU A 202 -6.20 16.30 12.53
N ASP A 203 -7.06 16.24 11.51
CA ASP A 203 -6.67 16.35 10.11
C ASP A 203 -6.60 17.81 9.64
N TYR A 204 -5.77 18.10 8.64
CA TYR A 204 -5.87 19.39 7.95
C TYR A 204 -7.16 19.48 7.13
N THR A 205 -7.83 20.62 7.19
CA THR A 205 -9.07 20.90 6.46
C THR A 205 -8.90 20.87 4.94
N ASP A 206 -7.69 21.10 4.43
CA ASP A 206 -7.36 21.08 3.01
C ASP A 206 -6.94 19.69 2.49
N ASN A 207 -7.05 18.63 3.31
CA ASN A 207 -6.67 17.27 2.93
C ASN A 207 -7.37 16.75 1.67
N GLN A 208 -8.65 17.06 1.50
CA GLN A 208 -9.40 16.65 0.31
C GLN A 208 -8.78 17.24 -0.96
N ILE A 209 -8.49 18.55 -0.97
CA ILE A 209 -7.87 19.24 -2.11
C ILE A 209 -6.44 18.73 -2.33
N ARG A 210 -5.66 18.57 -1.25
CA ARG A 210 -4.28 18.05 -1.29
C ARG A 210 -4.23 16.70 -2.00
N PHE A 211 -5.09 15.78 -1.62
CA PHE A 211 -5.04 14.42 -2.16
C PHE A 211 -5.74 14.28 -3.52
N SER A 212 -6.71 15.15 -3.84
CA SER A 212 -7.17 15.32 -5.23
C SER A 212 -6.05 15.81 -6.14
N LEU A 213 -5.27 16.80 -5.71
CA LEU A 213 -4.12 17.31 -6.45
C LEU A 213 -3.06 16.24 -6.67
N LEU A 214 -2.77 15.42 -5.64
CA LEU A 214 -1.90 14.25 -5.75
C LEU A 214 -2.38 13.27 -6.83
N CYS A 215 -3.68 12.91 -6.81
CA CYS A 215 -4.23 11.95 -7.76
C CYS A 215 -4.18 12.45 -9.21
N LEU A 216 -4.53 13.71 -9.44
CA LEU A 216 -4.48 14.31 -10.78
C LEU A 216 -3.04 14.44 -11.30
N ALA A 217 -2.11 14.90 -10.47
CA ALA A 217 -0.70 14.98 -10.84
C ALA A 217 -0.09 13.60 -11.10
N ALA A 218 -0.50 12.58 -10.34
CA ALA A 218 -0.06 11.20 -10.55
C ALA A 218 -0.58 10.58 -11.85
N LEU A 219 -1.75 11.03 -12.35
CA LEU A 219 -2.27 10.65 -13.66
C LEU A 219 -1.55 11.38 -14.80
N GLU A 220 -0.88 12.50 -14.57
CA GLU A 220 -0.14 13.19 -15.62
C GLU A 220 1.33 12.76 -15.69
N ALA A 221 1.95 12.45 -14.55
CA ALA A 221 3.37 12.08 -14.45
C ALA A 221 3.81 11.00 -15.49
N PRO A 222 3.06 9.90 -15.73
CA PRO A 222 3.48 8.88 -16.70
C PRO A 222 3.51 9.36 -18.15
N ARG A 223 2.73 10.40 -18.48
CA ARG A 223 2.60 10.95 -19.85
C ARG A 223 3.63 12.04 -20.12
N ILE A 224 3.89 12.91 -19.15
CA ILE A 224 4.68 14.12 -19.37
C ILE A 224 6.15 13.98 -18.96
N LEU A 225 6.48 13.08 -18.03
CA LEU A 225 7.85 12.93 -17.54
C LEU A 225 8.64 11.95 -18.41
N SER A 226 9.61 12.47 -19.17
CA SER A 226 10.56 11.65 -19.91
C SER A 226 11.72 11.23 -18.99
N LEU A 227 11.73 9.97 -18.56
CA LEU A 227 12.70 9.44 -17.59
C LEU A 227 13.64 8.42 -18.25
N ASN A 228 14.94 8.72 -18.26
CA ASN A 228 15.97 7.99 -19.00
C ASN A 228 17.03 7.35 -18.09
N ASN A 229 16.76 7.23 -16.79
CA ASN A 229 17.73 6.72 -15.81
C ASN A 229 17.88 5.20 -15.85
N ASN A 230 16.90 4.48 -16.40
CA ASN A 230 16.94 3.03 -16.57
C ASN A 230 17.66 2.67 -17.87
N LYS A 231 18.42 1.57 -17.87
CA LYS A 231 19.12 1.07 -19.07
C LYS A 231 18.18 0.43 -20.09
N SER A 232 17.10 -0.19 -19.60
CA SER A 232 16.16 -0.96 -20.43
C SER A 232 14.97 -0.12 -20.92
N PHE A 233 14.72 1.03 -20.31
CA PHE A 233 13.56 1.87 -20.59
C PHE A 233 13.95 3.35 -20.68
N SER A 234 13.39 4.06 -21.65
CA SER A 234 13.60 5.50 -21.87
C SER A 234 12.29 6.20 -22.22
N GLY A 235 12.25 7.52 -22.06
CA GLY A 235 11.09 8.36 -22.38
C GLY A 235 9.98 8.28 -21.32
N PRO A 236 8.75 8.69 -21.66
CA PRO A 236 7.62 8.58 -20.75
C PRO A 236 7.24 7.13 -20.46
N TYR A 237 6.53 6.91 -19.36
CA TYR A 237 5.94 5.59 -19.04
C TYR A 237 4.79 5.27 -20.00
N GLY A 238 4.08 6.30 -20.45
CA GLY A 238 2.98 6.18 -21.41
C GLY A 238 1.67 5.77 -20.75
N GLU A 239 0.69 5.49 -21.62
CA GLU A 239 -0.71 5.30 -21.22
C GLU A 239 -1.09 3.85 -20.94
N ASP A 240 -0.23 2.89 -21.29
CA ASP A 240 -0.42 1.49 -20.95
C ASP A 240 0.29 1.19 -19.63
N SER A 241 -0.43 1.51 -18.56
CA SER A 241 0.08 1.60 -17.20
C SER A 241 -0.88 0.99 -16.20
N VAL A 242 -0.33 0.31 -15.19
CA VAL A 242 -1.09 -0.17 -14.03
C VAL A 242 -0.82 0.74 -12.85
N PHE A 243 -1.87 1.43 -12.39
CA PHE A 243 -1.80 2.25 -11.18
C PHE A 243 -2.10 1.39 -9.96
N VAL A 244 -1.24 1.46 -8.95
CA VAL A 244 -1.46 0.84 -7.64
C VAL A 244 -1.73 1.97 -6.65
N CYS A 245 -3.02 2.17 -6.34
CA CYS A 245 -3.50 3.18 -5.41
C CYS A 245 -3.47 2.62 -3.98
N ASN A 246 -2.80 3.32 -3.07
CA ASN A 246 -2.67 2.90 -1.68
C ASN A 246 -3.48 3.80 -0.75
N ASP A 247 -4.42 3.20 -0.01
CA ASP A 247 -5.33 3.83 0.94
C ASP A 247 -6.21 4.96 0.37
N TRP A 248 -7.09 5.48 1.22
CA TRP A 248 -8.13 6.46 0.89
C TRP A 248 -7.58 7.72 0.19
N HIS A 249 -6.36 8.15 0.51
CA HIS A 249 -5.72 9.32 -0.10
C HIS A 249 -5.66 9.22 -1.62
N THR A 250 -5.62 8.01 -2.17
CA THR A 250 -5.57 7.76 -3.61
C THR A 250 -6.85 7.11 -4.14
N GLY A 251 -7.89 7.02 -3.31
CA GLY A 251 -9.16 6.39 -3.63
C GLY A 251 -9.96 7.08 -4.73
N VAL A 252 -9.71 8.38 -4.98
CA VAL A 252 -10.38 9.15 -6.03
C VAL A 252 -9.72 8.99 -7.41
N LEU A 253 -8.47 8.50 -7.48
CA LEU A 253 -7.74 8.32 -8.74
C LEU A 253 -8.49 7.46 -9.78
N PRO A 254 -9.10 6.31 -9.45
CA PRO A 254 -9.91 5.55 -10.39
C PRO A 254 -11.09 6.35 -10.97
N CYS A 255 -11.70 7.24 -10.18
CA CYS A 255 -12.79 8.10 -10.63
C CYS A 255 -12.28 9.13 -11.64
N TYR A 256 -11.14 9.78 -11.36
CA TYR A 256 -10.51 10.70 -12.31
C TYR A 256 -10.12 10.00 -13.61
N LEU A 257 -9.48 8.85 -13.53
CA LEU A 257 -9.09 8.05 -14.70
C LEU A 257 -10.31 7.76 -15.60
N LYS A 258 -11.42 7.31 -15.01
CA LYS A 258 -12.65 6.96 -15.75
C LYS A 258 -13.42 8.17 -16.28
N SER A 259 -13.46 9.27 -15.54
CA SER A 259 -14.29 10.43 -15.87
C SER A 259 -13.59 11.45 -16.77
N MET A 260 -12.29 11.68 -16.56
CA MET A 260 -11.55 12.74 -17.22
C MET A 260 -10.66 12.25 -18.35
N TYR A 261 -10.08 11.04 -18.26
CA TYR A 261 -9.07 10.59 -19.22
C TYR A 261 -9.65 9.62 -20.26
N LYS A 262 -10.29 8.53 -19.81
CA LYS A 262 -10.81 7.50 -20.73
C LYS A 262 -11.80 8.01 -21.78
N PRO A 263 -12.73 8.94 -21.48
CA PRO A 263 -13.65 9.48 -22.48
C PRO A 263 -12.95 10.25 -23.61
N HIS A 264 -11.78 10.84 -23.33
CA HIS A 264 -10.95 11.54 -24.31
C HIS A 264 -9.98 10.60 -25.05
N GLY A 265 -10.14 9.29 -24.88
CA GLY A 265 -9.30 8.29 -25.54
C GLY A 265 -7.92 8.12 -24.91
N LEU A 266 -7.67 8.69 -23.74
CA LEU A 266 -6.43 8.55 -22.98
C LEU A 266 -6.52 7.36 -22.02
N TYR A 267 -5.41 6.70 -21.71
CA TYR A 267 -5.36 5.60 -20.72
C TYR A 267 -6.38 4.47 -20.98
N LYS A 268 -6.67 4.16 -22.24
CA LYS A 268 -7.69 3.15 -22.62
C LYS A 268 -7.43 1.80 -21.94
N ASN A 269 -6.18 1.32 -22.04
CA ASN A 269 -5.77 0.02 -21.52
C ASN A 269 -5.41 0.05 -20.03
N ALA A 270 -5.13 1.23 -19.48
CA ALA A 270 -4.74 1.37 -18.09
C ALA A 270 -5.72 0.72 -17.12
N ARG A 271 -5.13 0.13 -16.08
CA ARG A 271 -5.83 -0.58 -15.00
C ARG A 271 -5.45 0.05 -13.66
N VAL A 272 -6.34 -0.08 -12.68
CA VAL A 272 -6.09 0.38 -11.32
C VAL A 272 -6.29 -0.78 -10.36
N ALA A 273 -5.28 -1.05 -9.55
CA ALA A 273 -5.37 -1.90 -8.37
C ALA A 273 -5.46 -0.98 -7.14
N PHE A 274 -6.43 -1.23 -6.27
CA PHE A 274 -6.59 -0.49 -5.02
C PHE A 274 -6.15 -1.36 -3.85
N CYS A 275 -5.21 -0.86 -3.05
CA CYS A 275 -4.62 -1.56 -1.92
C CYS A 275 -5.05 -0.88 -0.62
N ILE A 276 -5.76 -1.62 0.22
CA ILE A 276 -6.19 -1.18 1.56
C ILE A 276 -5.13 -1.63 2.56
N HIS A 277 -4.44 -0.68 3.18
CA HIS A 277 -3.49 -0.94 4.26
C HIS A 277 -4.15 -0.78 5.62
N ASN A 278 -5.13 0.12 5.72
CA ASN A 278 -5.93 0.28 6.94
C ASN A 278 -7.39 0.68 6.63
N ILE A 279 -8.33 -0.18 7.03
CA ILE A 279 -9.76 0.04 6.82
C ILE A 279 -10.38 1.11 7.74
N ALA A 280 -9.67 1.48 8.82
CA ALA A 280 -10.14 2.49 9.76
C ALA A 280 -10.21 3.88 9.10
N TYR A 281 -9.22 4.23 8.28
CA TYR A 281 -9.15 5.54 7.63
C TYR A 281 -9.73 5.48 6.23
N GLN A 282 -10.88 6.14 6.03
CA GLN A 282 -11.68 6.02 4.80
C GLN A 282 -11.78 7.31 4.00
N GLY A 283 -11.27 8.43 4.51
CA GLY A 283 -11.40 9.73 3.84
C GLY A 283 -12.85 10.21 3.79
N ARG A 284 -13.54 10.21 4.94
CA ARG A 284 -14.92 10.65 5.06
C ARG A 284 -14.96 12.18 5.17
N PHE A 285 -15.49 12.84 4.14
CA PHE A 285 -15.69 14.29 4.10
C PHE A 285 -17.18 14.61 4.03
N ALA A 286 -17.55 15.87 4.29
CA ALA A 286 -18.94 16.29 4.19
C ALA A 286 -19.43 16.19 2.75
N PHE A 287 -20.68 15.77 2.55
CA PHE A 287 -21.24 15.61 1.20
C PHE A 287 -21.26 16.93 0.40
N SER A 288 -21.39 18.07 1.09
CA SER A 288 -21.29 19.42 0.50
C SER A 288 -19.97 19.67 -0.22
N ASP A 289 -18.90 18.99 0.21
CA ASP A 289 -17.54 19.21 -0.26
C ASP A 289 -17.23 18.44 -1.55
N PHE A 290 -18.20 17.67 -2.07
CA PHE A 290 -18.05 16.94 -3.34
C PHE A 290 -17.67 17.86 -4.50
N SER A 291 -18.16 19.10 -4.51
CA SER A 291 -17.85 20.09 -5.54
C SER A 291 -16.34 20.35 -5.67
N PHE A 292 -15.55 20.16 -4.61
CA PHE A 292 -14.11 20.34 -4.66
C PHE A 292 -13.38 19.26 -5.47
N LEU A 293 -14.01 18.10 -5.72
CA LEU A 293 -13.38 17.00 -6.44
C LEU A 293 -13.36 17.21 -7.95
N ASN A 294 -14.07 18.19 -8.53
CA ASN A 294 -14.21 18.35 -9.99
C ASN A 294 -14.73 17.09 -10.71
N LEU A 295 -15.44 16.20 -10.00
CA LEU A 295 -16.03 15.00 -10.59
C LEU A 295 -17.45 15.29 -11.12
N PRO A 296 -17.88 14.61 -12.19
CA PRO A 296 -19.26 14.69 -12.65
C PRO A 296 -20.25 14.22 -11.58
N ASP A 297 -21.43 14.82 -11.56
CA ASP A 297 -22.52 14.51 -10.62
C ASP A 297 -22.95 13.05 -10.63
N THR A 298 -22.71 12.32 -11.73
CA THR A 298 -22.98 10.88 -11.84
C THR A 298 -22.20 10.05 -10.83
N PHE A 299 -21.12 10.58 -10.26
CA PHE A 299 -20.34 9.91 -9.21
C PHE A 299 -20.86 10.20 -7.80
N LYS A 300 -21.74 11.21 -7.58
CA LYS A 300 -22.17 11.63 -6.24
C LYS A 300 -22.70 10.47 -5.39
N SER A 301 -23.54 9.61 -5.97
CA SER A 301 -24.10 8.45 -5.27
C SER A 301 -23.05 7.41 -4.85
N SER A 302 -21.88 7.39 -5.49
CA SER A 302 -20.78 6.51 -5.09
C SER A 302 -20.00 7.04 -3.88
N PHE A 303 -20.17 8.31 -3.52
CA PHE A 303 -19.60 8.96 -2.34
C PHE A 303 -20.62 9.18 -1.24
N ASP A 304 -21.87 8.81 -1.47
CA ASP A 304 -22.90 8.81 -0.44
C ASP A 304 -22.66 7.60 0.49
N PHE A 305 -22.45 7.88 1.77
CA PHE A 305 -22.19 6.86 2.77
C PHE A 305 -23.00 7.16 4.02
N ILE A 306 -24.01 6.33 4.25
CA ILE A 306 -24.81 6.35 5.46
C ILE A 306 -24.20 5.33 6.42
N ASP A 307 -23.38 5.81 7.34
CA ASP A 307 -23.05 5.08 8.54
C ASP A 307 -24.30 5.17 9.46
N GLY A 308 -24.69 4.07 10.09
CA GLY A 308 -25.94 3.94 10.84
C GLY A 308 -26.07 4.84 12.09
N TYR A 309 -25.22 5.86 12.23
CA TYR A 309 -25.34 6.94 13.21
C TYR A 309 -25.83 8.22 12.53
N GLU A 310 -26.88 8.84 13.08
CA GLU A 310 -27.34 10.16 12.62
C GLU A 310 -26.22 11.20 12.80
N CYS A 311 -25.66 11.67 11.69
CA CYS A 311 -24.68 12.76 11.69
C CYS A 311 -25.34 14.07 12.09
N SER A 312 -25.41 14.35 13.39
CA SER A 312 -25.54 15.72 13.89
C SER A 312 -24.14 16.35 13.93
N ASN A 313 -23.89 17.26 12.98
CA ASN A 313 -22.82 18.27 12.97
C ASN A 313 -21.57 17.97 13.80
N SER A 314 -20.57 17.34 13.19
CA SER A 314 -19.17 17.72 13.39
C SER A 314 -18.30 17.02 12.36
N ALA A 315 -17.40 17.80 11.75
CA ALA A 315 -16.27 17.28 11.00
C ALA A 315 -15.42 16.44 11.98
N MET A 316 -15.64 15.13 11.98
CA MET A 316 -14.82 14.19 12.73
C MET A 316 -14.54 13.01 11.81
N THR A 317 -13.43 13.10 11.09
CA THR A 317 -12.81 11.91 10.50
C THR A 317 -12.42 10.98 11.65
N ARG A 318 -12.99 9.78 11.67
CA ARG A 318 -12.35 8.61 12.29
C ARG A 318 -11.54 7.88 11.23
#